data_AF-A0A0G4H0J8-F1
#
_entry.id   AF-A0A0G4H0J8-F1
#
_cell.length_a   1.000
_cell.length_b   1.000
_cell.length_c   1.000
_cell.angle_alpha   90.00
_cell.angle_beta   90.00
_cell.angle_gamma   90.00
#
_symmetry.space_group_name_H-M   'P 1'
#
loop_
_entity.id
_entity.type
_entity.pdbx_description
1 polymer ?
#
loop_
_entity_poly.entity_id
_entity_poly.type
_entity_poly.pdbx_seq_one_letter_code
_entity_poly.pdbx_strand_id
1 'polypeptide(L)'
;MDTDWQGWHARLGPLRGCLWDPPGASTKRMARLLATEARRWREEQLATERILICACTILYRAPDVTGSKDIAKTVERRMDQWEKGDFEQLVQEAERNNALLATRPVGKDDANEATLRQFRRLVDKDKVLESKDPAQSDPDPSCFLDRPLRLLTQVEITPNHIERAARATKGGAGPVGGESSVWKQLLLKGGAASAELRSVLAAMASTSLTRTCPGSGCRPCAHRPADEGPQAWFADVSAKVGGLQPVREWWDELQRRGPLRGYHPNAKKTKLVVRAGCKERAREVFGDTDVEIVSGARYMGGFVGTAEGKRAYAAERVQEWQRCVNRMADAAAKYPQAAHTALTTSLQAEWDFFMRVMPEDAFFRAN
;
A
#
# COMPACT_ATOMS: atom_id res chain seq x y z
N MET A 1 -9.55 16.74 -15.29
CA MET A 1 -8.60 15.79 -14.65
C MET A 1 -8.07 14.88 -15.74
N ASP A 2 -6.78 14.57 -15.71
CA ASP A 2 -6.03 13.95 -16.81
C ASP A 2 -6.45 12.46 -16.98
N THR A 3 -7.50 12.22 -17.77
CA THR A 3 -8.22 10.94 -17.88
C THR A 3 -7.35 9.80 -18.40
N ASP A 4 -6.32 10.13 -19.17
CA ASP A 4 -5.52 9.13 -19.89
C ASP A 4 -4.55 8.41 -18.94
N TRP A 5 -3.97 9.10 -17.96
CA TRP A 5 -3.05 8.50 -16.99
C TRP A 5 -3.73 7.51 -16.06
N GLN A 6 -4.95 7.81 -15.63
CA GLN A 6 -5.75 6.87 -14.83
C GLN A 6 -6.16 5.66 -15.67
N GLY A 7 -6.52 5.87 -16.94
CA GLY A 7 -6.80 4.79 -17.89
C GLY A 7 -5.59 3.88 -18.12
N TRP A 8 -4.40 4.44 -18.33
CA TRP A 8 -3.16 3.68 -18.47
C TRP A 8 -2.77 2.96 -17.19
N HIS A 9 -2.91 3.59 -16.03
CA HIS A 9 -2.65 2.95 -14.75
C HIS A 9 -3.57 1.73 -14.52
N ALA A 10 -4.86 1.87 -14.81
CA ALA A 10 -5.84 0.79 -14.69
C ALA A 10 -5.55 -0.38 -15.65
N ARG A 11 -5.02 -0.10 -16.85
CA ARG A 11 -4.59 -1.13 -17.82
C ARG A 11 -3.32 -1.86 -17.38
N LEU A 12 -2.38 -1.15 -16.76
CA LEU A 12 -1.11 -1.73 -16.31
C LEU A 12 -1.21 -2.48 -14.98
N GLY A 13 -2.10 -2.08 -14.08
CA GLY A 13 -2.27 -2.69 -12.76
C GLY A 13 -2.50 -4.21 -12.75
N PRO A 14 -3.33 -4.77 -13.65
CA PRO A 14 -3.56 -6.21 -13.75
C PRO A 14 -2.41 -7.03 -14.35
N LEU A 15 -1.39 -6.40 -14.95
CA LEU A 15 -0.30 -7.12 -15.61
C LEU A 15 0.56 -7.90 -14.60
N ARG A 16 1.28 -8.91 -15.08
CA ARG A 16 2.07 -9.84 -14.22
C ARG A 16 3.19 -9.20 -13.40
N GLY A 17 3.58 -7.95 -13.67
CA GLY A 17 4.65 -7.28 -12.93
C GLY A 17 6.06 -7.77 -13.27
N CYS A 18 6.24 -8.51 -14.37
CA CYS A 18 7.54 -9.00 -14.80
C CYS A 18 8.39 -7.84 -15.32
N LEU A 19 9.19 -7.22 -14.46
CA LEU A 19 10.12 -6.14 -14.83
C LEU A 19 11.56 -6.66 -14.93
N TRP A 20 12.34 -6.08 -15.83
CA TRP A 20 13.80 -6.21 -15.81
C TRP A 20 14.39 -5.34 -14.70
N ASP A 21 15.48 -5.83 -14.11
CA ASP A 21 16.38 -4.95 -13.40
C ASP A 21 17.00 -3.94 -14.38
N PRO A 22 17.08 -2.64 -14.01
CA PRO A 22 17.61 -1.62 -14.90
C PRO A 22 19.07 -1.92 -15.26
N PRO A 23 19.40 -2.10 -16.56
CA PRO A 23 20.76 -2.42 -16.99
C PRO A 23 21.77 -1.38 -16.50
N GLY A 24 22.96 -1.79 -16.09
CA GLY A 24 23.90 -0.92 -15.37
C GLY A 24 24.23 0.42 -16.08
N ALA A 25 24.34 0.42 -17.40
CA ALA A 25 24.55 1.65 -18.18
C ALA A 25 23.31 2.57 -18.20
N SER A 26 22.12 1.97 -18.21
CA SER A 26 20.81 2.64 -18.28
C SER A 26 20.27 3.07 -16.91
N THR A 27 20.73 2.46 -15.81
CA THR A 27 20.25 2.75 -14.44
C THR A 27 20.35 4.24 -14.12
N LYS A 28 21.45 4.89 -14.50
CA LYS A 28 21.68 6.32 -14.25
C LYS A 28 20.70 7.20 -15.04
N ARG A 29 20.42 6.86 -16.29
CA ARG A 29 19.47 7.59 -17.15
C ARG A 29 18.04 7.39 -16.65
N MET A 30 17.66 6.16 -16.35
CA MET A 30 16.35 5.83 -15.81
C MET A 30 16.07 6.54 -14.47
N ALA A 31 17.05 6.58 -13.56
CA ALA A 31 16.91 7.30 -12.31
C ALA A 31 16.68 8.82 -12.51
N ARG A 32 17.36 9.44 -13.50
CA ARG A 32 17.13 10.84 -13.87
C ARG A 32 15.76 11.06 -14.51
N LEU A 33 15.31 10.15 -15.37
CA LEU A 33 14.00 10.23 -16.00
C LEU A 33 12.90 10.19 -14.94
N LEU A 34 12.98 9.24 -13.99
CA LEU A 34 12.06 9.17 -12.86
C LEU A 34 12.14 10.40 -11.96
N ALA A 35 13.33 10.96 -11.72
CA ALA A 35 13.49 12.19 -10.95
C ALA A 35 12.83 13.38 -11.66
N THR A 36 12.89 13.44 -12.99
CA THR A 36 12.20 14.45 -13.80
C THR A 36 10.68 14.30 -13.72
N GLU A 37 10.13 13.09 -13.87
CA GLU A 37 8.68 12.87 -13.71
C GLU A 37 8.22 13.19 -12.28
N ALA A 38 9.04 12.88 -11.28
CA ALA A 38 8.79 13.23 -9.88
C ALA A 38 8.82 14.76 -9.62
N ARG A 39 9.72 15.50 -10.30
CA ARG A 39 9.75 16.97 -10.27
C ARG A 39 8.53 17.57 -10.96
N ARG A 40 8.13 17.04 -12.11
CA ARG A 40 6.94 17.47 -12.86
C ARG A 40 5.67 17.35 -12.01
N TRP A 41 5.50 16.30 -11.22
CA TRP A 41 4.40 16.25 -10.24
C TRP A 41 4.45 17.43 -9.26
N ARG A 42 5.62 17.76 -8.73
CA ARG A 42 5.78 18.82 -7.71
C ARG A 42 5.55 20.21 -8.29
N GLU A 43 6.14 20.49 -9.45
CA GLU A 43 6.17 21.81 -10.08
C GLU A 43 4.93 22.06 -10.95
N GLU A 44 4.49 21.06 -11.69
CA GLU A 44 3.43 21.17 -12.71
C GLU A 44 2.11 20.50 -12.28
N GLN A 45 2.05 19.86 -11.10
CA GLN A 45 0.85 19.15 -10.59
C GLN A 45 0.32 18.04 -11.51
N LEU A 46 1.19 17.44 -12.35
CA LEU A 46 0.83 16.30 -13.19
C LEU A 46 0.56 15.04 -12.35
N ALA A 47 -0.14 14.05 -12.91
CA ALA A 47 -0.55 12.81 -12.24
C ALA A 47 0.64 12.06 -11.57
N THR A 48 0.46 11.57 -10.34
CA THR A 48 1.48 10.80 -9.58
C THR A 48 1.78 9.45 -10.23
N GLU A 49 0.78 8.89 -10.92
CA GLU A 49 0.82 7.61 -11.62
C GLU A 49 1.90 7.59 -12.71
N ARG A 50 2.31 8.77 -13.22
CA ARG A 50 3.36 8.92 -14.24
C ARG A 50 4.66 8.24 -13.86
N ILE A 51 5.08 8.34 -12.59
CA ILE A 51 6.32 7.71 -12.10
C ILE A 51 6.20 6.18 -12.17
N LEU A 52 5.04 5.65 -11.78
CA LEU A 52 4.77 4.21 -11.78
C LEU A 52 4.65 3.68 -13.21
N ILE A 53 3.91 4.37 -14.07
CA ILE A 53 3.73 4.02 -15.48
C ILE A 53 5.06 4.10 -16.23
N CYS A 54 5.90 5.09 -15.95
CA CYS A 54 7.25 5.22 -16.51
C CYS A 54 8.10 4.00 -16.18
N ALA A 55 8.20 3.66 -14.89
CA ALA A 55 8.95 2.48 -14.46
C ALA A 55 8.40 1.18 -15.06
N CYS A 56 7.08 0.99 -15.01
CA CYS A 56 6.40 -0.20 -15.53
C CYS A 56 6.68 -0.41 -17.01
N THR A 57 6.40 0.60 -17.84
CA THR A 57 6.42 0.46 -19.30
C THR A 57 7.84 0.31 -19.84
N ILE A 58 8.81 1.04 -19.29
CA ILE A 58 10.20 0.99 -19.74
C ILE A 58 10.84 -0.35 -19.39
N LEU A 59 10.62 -0.84 -18.17
CA LEU A 59 11.27 -2.05 -17.67
C LEU A 59 10.48 -3.33 -17.92
N TYR A 60 9.30 -3.28 -18.54
CA TYR A 60 8.48 -4.47 -18.75
C TYR A 60 9.21 -5.54 -19.57
N ARG A 61 9.31 -6.78 -19.07
CA ARG A 61 10.05 -7.84 -19.76
C ARG A 61 9.43 -8.14 -21.12
N ALA A 62 10.24 -8.07 -22.16
CA ALA A 62 9.88 -8.56 -23.48
C ALA A 62 10.36 -10.03 -23.62
N PRO A 63 9.46 -11.00 -23.90
CA PRO A 63 9.82 -12.42 -23.89
C PRO A 63 10.82 -12.82 -24.99
N ASP A 64 10.85 -12.07 -26.07
CA ASP A 64 11.74 -12.19 -27.23
C ASP A 64 13.13 -11.59 -26.96
N VAL A 65 13.30 -10.78 -25.92
CA VAL A 65 14.56 -10.10 -25.59
C VAL A 65 15.19 -10.71 -24.34
N THR A 66 16.23 -11.52 -24.52
CA THR A 66 16.93 -12.22 -23.43
C THR A 66 18.38 -11.78 -23.25
N GLY A 67 19.03 -11.28 -24.31
CA GLY A 67 20.42 -10.82 -24.27
C GLY A 67 20.58 -9.51 -23.50
N SER A 68 21.55 -9.43 -22.59
CA SER A 68 21.79 -8.23 -21.76
C SER A 68 22.01 -6.94 -22.57
N LYS A 69 22.69 -7.04 -23.72
CA LYS A 69 22.87 -5.91 -24.65
C LYS A 69 21.56 -5.48 -25.30
N ASP A 70 20.69 -6.42 -25.65
CA ASP A 70 19.42 -6.13 -26.32
C ASP A 70 18.37 -5.63 -25.33
N ILE A 71 18.42 -6.11 -24.08
CA ILE A 71 17.66 -5.53 -22.96
C ILE A 71 18.04 -4.06 -22.78
N ALA A 72 19.35 -3.75 -22.71
CA ALA A 72 19.81 -2.37 -22.58
C ALA A 72 19.34 -1.49 -23.75
N LYS A 73 19.49 -1.95 -25.00
CA LYS A 73 18.98 -1.23 -26.18
C LYS A 73 17.46 -1.01 -26.12
N THR A 74 16.71 -2.01 -25.68
CA THR A 74 15.25 -1.92 -25.56
C THR A 74 14.85 -0.91 -24.50
N VAL A 75 15.51 -0.93 -23.34
CA VAL A 75 15.29 0.03 -22.25
C VAL A 75 15.62 1.45 -22.69
N GLU A 76 16.74 1.66 -23.40
CA GLU A 76 17.10 2.97 -23.97
C GLU A 76 16.06 3.46 -24.99
N ARG A 77 15.65 2.61 -25.95
CA ARG A 77 14.61 2.94 -26.92
C ARG A 77 13.30 3.36 -26.24
N ARG A 78 12.90 2.65 -25.18
CA ARG A 78 11.66 2.96 -24.44
C ARG A 78 11.78 4.26 -23.66
N MET A 79 12.96 4.58 -23.11
CA MET A 79 13.22 5.91 -22.52
C MET A 79 13.12 7.01 -23.58
N ASP A 80 13.64 6.80 -24.80
CA ASP A 80 13.51 7.76 -25.90
C ASP A 80 12.04 7.97 -26.30
N GLN A 81 11.25 6.89 -26.36
CA GLN A 81 9.81 6.96 -26.65
C GLN A 81 9.03 7.68 -25.54
N TRP A 82 9.40 7.45 -24.29
CA TRP A 82 8.81 8.15 -23.16
C TRP A 82 9.06 9.66 -23.25
N GLU A 83 10.30 10.06 -23.56
CA GLU A 83 10.67 11.46 -23.72
C GLU A 83 9.97 12.13 -24.93
N LYS A 84 9.64 11.36 -25.97
CA LYS A 84 8.84 11.82 -27.12
C LYS A 84 7.34 11.91 -26.85
N GLY A 85 6.85 11.32 -25.74
CA GLY A 85 5.43 11.31 -25.39
C GLY A 85 4.64 10.14 -25.99
N ASP A 86 5.29 9.10 -26.49
CA ASP A 86 4.65 7.92 -27.09
C ASP A 86 4.08 6.95 -26.03
N PHE A 87 3.35 7.46 -25.04
CA PHE A 87 2.92 6.72 -23.86
C PHE A 87 1.98 5.54 -24.19
N GLU A 88 0.98 5.76 -25.04
CA GLU A 88 0.02 4.73 -25.45
C GLU A 88 0.75 3.54 -26.12
N GLN A 89 1.75 3.81 -26.97
CA GLN A 89 2.51 2.74 -27.62
C GLN A 89 3.30 1.91 -26.61
N LEU A 90 3.88 2.56 -25.60
CA LEU A 90 4.58 1.90 -24.50
C LEU A 90 3.65 1.03 -23.65
N VAL A 91 2.43 1.51 -23.37
CA VAL A 91 1.40 0.75 -22.65
C VAL A 91 0.96 -0.47 -23.46
N GLN A 92 0.63 -0.30 -24.74
CA GLN A 92 0.26 -1.40 -25.64
C GLN A 92 1.39 -2.43 -25.80
N GLU A 93 2.65 -1.98 -25.84
CA GLU A 93 3.81 -2.88 -25.84
C GLU A 93 3.88 -3.72 -24.56
N ALA A 94 3.67 -3.12 -23.39
CA ALA A 94 3.63 -3.85 -22.12
C ALA A 94 2.48 -4.87 -22.07
N GLU A 95 1.28 -4.52 -22.57
CA GLU A 95 0.13 -5.43 -22.66
C GLU A 95 0.41 -6.62 -23.59
N ARG A 96 0.98 -6.36 -24.78
CA ARG A 96 1.38 -7.42 -25.72
C ARG A 96 2.41 -8.35 -25.10
N ASN A 97 3.42 -7.80 -24.45
CA ASN A 97 4.45 -8.58 -23.77
C ASN A 97 3.87 -9.41 -22.62
N ASN A 98 2.94 -8.87 -21.84
CA ASN A 98 2.21 -9.60 -20.81
C ASN A 98 1.43 -10.78 -21.40
N ALA A 99 0.72 -10.58 -22.52
CA ALA A 99 -0.02 -11.64 -23.20
C ALA A 99 0.91 -12.76 -23.71
N LEU A 100 2.08 -12.39 -24.26
CA LEU A 100 3.09 -13.37 -24.70
C LEU A 100 3.71 -14.12 -23.52
N LEU A 101 4.08 -13.42 -22.45
CA LEU A 101 4.52 -14.04 -21.20
C LEU A 101 3.41 -14.92 -20.61
N ALA A 102 2.14 -14.60 -20.87
CA ALA A 102 1.00 -15.37 -20.39
C ALA A 102 1.03 -16.84 -20.84
N THR A 103 1.48 -17.05 -22.07
CA THR A 103 1.55 -18.34 -22.75
C THR A 103 2.76 -19.21 -22.37
N ARG A 104 3.79 -18.63 -21.74
CA ARG A 104 5.03 -19.36 -21.41
C ARG A 104 4.93 -20.09 -20.07
N PRO A 105 5.47 -21.33 -19.96
CA PRO A 105 5.67 -21.99 -18.68
C PRO A 105 6.58 -21.14 -17.79
N VAL A 106 6.27 -21.08 -16.50
CA VAL A 106 7.07 -20.34 -15.50
C VAL A 106 8.44 -21.02 -15.40
N GLY A 107 9.52 -20.28 -15.69
CA GLY A 107 10.89 -20.80 -15.62
C GLY A 107 11.36 -21.02 -14.17
N LYS A 108 12.45 -21.76 -13.98
CA LYS A 108 13.07 -21.95 -12.64
C LYS A 108 13.55 -20.64 -12.00
N ASP A 109 13.92 -19.64 -12.81
CA ASP A 109 14.29 -18.30 -12.35
C ASP A 109 13.08 -17.41 -12.04
N ASP A 110 11.88 -17.84 -12.46
CA ASP A 110 10.59 -17.24 -12.14
C ASP A 110 9.92 -17.97 -10.95
N ALA A 111 10.67 -18.74 -10.15
CA ALA A 111 10.14 -19.50 -9.01
C ALA A 111 9.42 -18.61 -7.97
N ASN A 112 9.79 -17.34 -7.88
CA ASN A 112 9.05 -16.34 -7.09
C ASN A 112 7.67 -16.03 -7.69
N GLU A 113 7.49 -16.15 -9.01
CA GLU A 113 6.21 -15.94 -9.71
C GLU A 113 5.27 -17.15 -9.60
N ALA A 114 5.79 -18.38 -9.62
CA ALA A 114 4.98 -19.57 -9.30
C ALA A 114 4.45 -19.52 -7.86
N THR A 115 5.30 -19.05 -6.94
CA THR A 115 4.98 -18.80 -5.53
C THR A 115 3.96 -17.68 -5.39
N LEU A 116 4.09 -16.57 -6.12
CA LEU A 116 3.12 -15.47 -6.17
C LEU A 116 1.79 -15.88 -6.84
N ARG A 117 1.79 -16.76 -7.84
CA ARG A 117 0.55 -17.30 -8.43
C ARG A 117 -0.16 -18.24 -7.47
N GLN A 118 0.59 -19.05 -6.72
CA GLN A 118 0.00 -19.90 -5.70
C GLN A 118 -0.52 -19.08 -4.53
N PHE A 119 0.19 -18.02 -4.12
CA PHE A 119 -0.24 -17.09 -3.08
C PHE A 119 -1.43 -16.24 -3.52
N ARG A 120 -1.41 -15.65 -4.73
CA ARG A 120 -2.52 -14.87 -5.29
C ARG A 120 -3.75 -15.75 -5.55
N ARG A 121 -3.60 -17.01 -6.00
CA ARG A 121 -4.71 -17.97 -6.06
C ARG A 121 -5.23 -18.40 -4.69
N LEU A 122 -4.40 -18.39 -3.65
CA LEU A 122 -4.83 -18.68 -2.28
C LEU A 122 -5.56 -17.47 -1.67
N VAL A 123 -5.08 -16.26 -1.95
CA VAL A 123 -5.71 -14.99 -1.57
C VAL A 123 -7.00 -14.72 -2.37
N ASP A 124 -7.04 -15.04 -3.66
CA ASP A 124 -8.24 -14.96 -4.51
C ASP A 124 -9.26 -16.06 -4.18
N LYS A 125 -8.83 -17.17 -3.56
CA LYS A 125 -9.74 -18.16 -2.96
C LYS A 125 -10.42 -17.63 -1.70
N ASP A 126 -9.80 -16.65 -1.03
CA ASP A 126 -10.43 -15.81 0.00
C ASP A 126 -10.99 -14.52 -0.63
N LYS A 127 -11.93 -14.67 -1.57
CA LYS A 127 -12.71 -13.57 -2.16
C LYS A 127 -13.37 -12.68 -1.09
N VAL A 128 -12.82 -11.51 -0.74
CA VAL A 128 -13.60 -10.40 -0.16
C VAL A 128 -12.98 -8.99 -0.38
N LEU A 129 -12.50 -8.66 -1.57
CA LEU A 129 -12.09 -7.26 -1.86
C LEU A 129 -12.61 -6.66 -3.17
N GLU A 130 -13.30 -7.42 -4.01
CA GLU A 130 -14.04 -6.82 -5.11
C GLU A 130 -15.40 -6.32 -4.58
N SER A 131 -15.68 -5.04 -4.84
CA SER A 131 -16.93 -4.31 -4.55
C SER A 131 -17.27 -3.97 -3.09
N LYS A 132 -16.44 -3.17 -2.40
CA LYS A 132 -16.85 -2.53 -1.14
C LYS A 132 -16.93 -1.01 -1.16
N ASP A 133 -16.28 -0.35 -2.11
CA ASP A 133 -16.19 1.10 -2.14
C ASP A 133 -17.11 1.68 -3.23
N PRO A 134 -17.96 2.66 -2.90
CA PRO A 134 -18.75 3.38 -3.89
C PRO A 134 -17.84 4.18 -4.84
N ALA A 135 -18.36 4.52 -6.02
CA ALA A 135 -17.63 5.33 -6.99
C ALA A 135 -17.19 6.66 -6.36
N GLN A 136 -15.93 7.03 -6.60
CA GLN A 136 -15.34 8.27 -6.12
C GLN A 136 -16.18 9.46 -6.59
N SER A 137 -16.68 10.25 -5.63
CA SER A 137 -17.55 11.40 -5.87
C SER A 137 -16.81 12.69 -5.52
N ASP A 138 -17.01 13.76 -6.31
CA ASP A 138 -16.40 15.05 -6.02
C ASP A 138 -16.96 15.63 -4.71
N PRO A 139 -16.11 16.13 -3.79
CA PRO A 139 -16.55 16.65 -2.51
C PRO A 139 -17.27 17.99 -2.66
N ASP A 140 -18.37 18.16 -1.93
CA ASP A 140 -19.17 19.39 -1.90
C ASP A 140 -18.32 20.59 -1.39
N PRO A 141 -18.27 21.75 -2.08
CA PRO A 141 -17.53 22.94 -1.66
C PRO A 141 -17.89 23.46 -0.25
N SER A 142 -19.10 23.19 0.24
CA SER A 142 -19.55 23.55 1.60
C SER A 142 -18.91 22.69 2.71
N CYS A 143 -18.20 21.63 2.35
CA CYS A 143 -17.43 20.78 3.27
C CYS A 143 -16.18 21.47 3.84
N PHE A 144 -15.70 22.49 3.14
CA PHE A 144 -14.39 23.09 3.38
C PHE A 144 -14.48 23.95 4.65
N LEU A 145 -13.50 23.85 5.54
CA LEU A 145 -13.48 24.68 6.75
C LEU A 145 -13.04 26.10 6.37
N ASP A 146 -13.86 27.11 6.66
CA ASP A 146 -13.55 28.54 6.45
C ASP A 146 -12.59 29.14 7.49
N ARG A 147 -11.94 28.30 8.30
CA ARG A 147 -11.02 28.71 9.37
C ARG A 147 -9.61 28.19 9.09
N PRO A 148 -8.55 28.95 9.46
CA PRO A 148 -7.19 28.47 9.36
C PRO A 148 -7.04 27.20 10.22
N LEU A 149 -6.58 26.13 9.57
CA LEU A 149 -6.25 24.87 10.22
C LEU A 149 -4.96 25.03 11.03
N ARG A 150 -4.82 24.29 12.13
CA ARG A 150 -3.51 24.19 12.80
C ARG A 150 -2.53 23.53 11.82
N LEU A 151 -1.32 24.08 11.73
CA LEU A 151 -0.24 23.47 10.95
C LEU A 151 -0.10 22.01 11.39
N LEU A 152 -0.21 21.08 10.43
CA LEU A 152 0.30 19.73 10.64
C LEU A 152 1.76 19.85 11.07
N THR A 153 2.16 19.10 12.09
CA THR A 153 3.59 18.96 12.44
C THR A 153 4.31 18.59 11.15
N GLN A 154 5.21 19.45 10.68
CA GLN A 154 5.90 19.23 9.43
C GLN A 154 6.73 17.95 9.57
N VAL A 155 6.27 16.87 8.95
CA VAL A 155 7.04 15.63 8.85
C VAL A 155 8.00 15.81 7.68
N GLU A 156 9.26 16.09 8.00
CA GLU A 156 10.32 16.16 7.00
C GLU A 156 10.84 14.75 6.68
N ILE A 157 10.55 14.29 5.48
CA ILE A 157 11.17 13.09 4.92
C ILE A 157 12.42 13.54 4.17
N THR A 158 13.57 13.01 4.59
CA THR A 158 14.88 13.31 4.00
C THR A 158 15.29 12.25 2.99
N PRO A 159 16.26 12.52 2.08
CA PRO A 159 16.81 11.52 1.17
C PRO A 159 17.37 10.28 1.89
N ASN A 160 17.85 10.46 3.13
CA ASN A 160 18.36 9.38 3.97
C ASN A 160 17.24 8.45 4.44
N HIS A 161 16.05 8.97 4.73
CA HIS A 161 14.88 8.15 5.03
C HIS A 161 14.51 7.25 3.83
N ILE A 162 14.53 7.79 2.62
CA ILE A 162 14.29 7.02 1.39
C ILE A 162 15.40 5.98 1.16
N GLU A 163 16.67 6.34 1.40
CA GLU A 163 17.78 5.39 1.28
C GLU A 163 17.64 4.21 2.23
N ARG A 164 17.35 4.48 3.51
CA ARG A 164 17.13 3.45 4.53
C ARG A 164 15.96 2.55 4.16
N ALA A 165 14.85 3.12 3.68
CA ALA A 165 13.69 2.37 3.20
C ALA A 165 14.06 1.46 2.03
N ALA A 166 14.78 1.97 1.02
CA ALA A 166 15.22 1.20 -0.14
C ALA A 166 16.14 0.02 0.26
N ARG A 167 17.07 0.24 1.20
CA ARG A 167 17.96 -0.82 1.73
C ARG A 167 17.18 -1.89 2.50
N ALA A 168 16.17 -1.46 3.26
CA ALA A 168 15.34 -2.34 4.07
C ALA A 168 14.26 -3.08 3.27
N THR A 169 13.94 -2.64 2.05
CA THR A 169 12.91 -3.27 1.21
C THR A 169 13.31 -4.72 0.90
N LYS A 170 12.42 -5.68 1.13
CA LYS A 170 12.59 -7.10 0.82
C LYS A 170 11.33 -7.63 0.11
N GLY A 171 11.45 -8.72 -0.64
CA GLY A 171 10.32 -9.36 -1.31
C GLY A 171 10.02 -8.84 -2.72
N GLY A 172 8.92 -9.33 -3.28
CA GLY A 172 8.43 -9.04 -4.63
C GLY A 172 7.02 -8.46 -4.64
N ALA A 173 6.68 -7.81 -5.76
CA ALA A 173 5.44 -7.10 -6.05
C ALA A 173 5.22 -5.80 -5.24
N GLY A 174 6.07 -4.81 -5.48
CA GLY A 174 5.70 -3.41 -5.20
C GLY A 174 4.47 -2.96 -6.03
N PRO A 175 3.99 -1.71 -5.90
CA PRO A 175 2.79 -1.22 -6.60
C PRO A 175 2.85 -1.30 -8.14
N VAL A 176 4.05 -1.49 -8.69
CA VAL A 176 4.34 -1.69 -10.12
C VAL A 176 4.54 -3.17 -10.51
N GLY A 177 4.31 -4.10 -9.59
CA GLY A 177 4.54 -5.53 -9.77
C GLY A 177 6.03 -5.95 -9.81
N GLY A 178 6.96 -5.00 -9.90
CA GLY A 178 8.40 -5.24 -9.90
C GLY A 178 8.97 -5.79 -8.58
N GLU A 179 10.07 -6.52 -8.69
CA GLU A 179 10.86 -7.00 -7.55
C GLU A 179 11.54 -5.85 -6.81
N SER A 180 11.77 -6.00 -5.51
CA SER A 180 12.48 -4.99 -4.71
C SER A 180 13.89 -4.66 -5.23
N SER A 181 14.49 -5.55 -6.03
CA SER A 181 15.76 -5.35 -6.73
C SER A 181 15.73 -4.13 -7.66
N VAL A 182 14.63 -3.92 -8.39
CA VAL A 182 14.47 -2.82 -9.36
C VAL A 182 14.64 -1.47 -8.65
N TRP A 183 13.89 -1.26 -7.58
CA TRP A 183 13.93 -0.02 -6.80
C TRP A 183 15.25 0.15 -6.05
N LYS A 184 15.86 -0.93 -5.56
CA LYS A 184 17.21 -0.87 -4.99
C LYS A 184 18.23 -0.39 -6.00
N GLN A 185 18.18 -0.88 -7.24
CA GLN A 185 19.11 -0.44 -8.28
C GLN A 185 18.90 1.04 -8.64
N LEU A 186 17.64 1.46 -8.85
CA LEU A 186 17.31 2.84 -9.18
C LEU A 186 17.63 3.85 -8.06
N LEU A 187 17.45 3.46 -6.79
CA LEU A 187 17.62 4.37 -5.64
C LEU A 187 19.03 4.31 -5.02
N LEU A 188 19.80 3.25 -5.26
CA LEU A 188 21.10 3.06 -4.60
C LEU A 188 22.30 2.98 -5.56
N LYS A 189 22.11 2.54 -6.82
CA LYS A 189 23.25 2.17 -7.70
C LYS A 189 23.56 3.16 -8.83
N GLY A 190 22.70 4.13 -9.13
CA GLY A 190 22.89 5.16 -10.16
C GLY A 190 23.73 6.38 -9.73
N GLY A 191 24.44 6.30 -8.60
CA GLY A 191 25.30 7.39 -8.09
C GLY A 191 24.53 8.69 -7.85
N ALA A 192 25.02 9.79 -8.42
CA ALA A 192 24.39 11.11 -8.29
C ALA A 192 22.92 11.14 -8.78
N ALA A 193 22.58 10.38 -9.83
CA ALA A 193 21.20 10.31 -10.33
C ALA A 193 20.25 9.65 -9.32
N SER A 194 20.73 8.61 -8.64
CA SER A 194 19.96 7.95 -7.57
C SER A 194 19.83 8.83 -6.32
N ALA A 195 20.86 9.61 -5.99
CA ALA A 195 20.78 10.59 -4.91
C ALA A 195 19.75 11.69 -5.21
N GLU A 196 19.72 12.18 -6.45
CA GLU A 196 18.73 13.13 -6.92
C GLU A 196 17.32 12.55 -6.86
N LEU A 197 17.10 11.33 -7.38
CA LEU A 197 15.81 10.66 -7.31
C LEU A 197 15.32 10.52 -5.86
N ARG A 198 16.20 10.14 -4.93
CA ARG A 198 15.85 10.07 -3.50
C ARG A 198 15.47 11.43 -2.93
N SER A 199 16.16 12.50 -3.33
CA SER A 199 15.84 13.86 -2.90
C SER A 199 14.48 14.32 -3.38
N VAL A 200 14.18 14.08 -4.66
CA VAL A 200 12.88 14.45 -5.23
C VAL A 200 11.76 13.62 -4.60
N LEU A 201 11.94 12.30 -4.44
CA LEU A 201 10.95 11.45 -3.78
C LEU A 201 10.73 11.82 -2.31
N ALA A 202 11.79 12.20 -1.59
CA ALA A 202 11.71 12.67 -0.21
C ALA A 202 10.92 14.00 -0.14
N ALA A 203 11.17 14.92 -1.07
CA ALA A 203 10.40 16.15 -1.21
C ALA A 203 8.95 15.87 -1.60
N MET A 204 8.69 14.92 -2.50
CA MET A 204 7.34 14.49 -2.86
C MET A 204 6.58 13.91 -1.67
N ALA A 205 7.22 13.03 -0.90
CA ALA A 205 6.63 12.40 0.26
C ALA A 205 6.36 13.41 1.37
N SER A 206 7.35 14.28 1.66
CA SER A 206 7.16 15.41 2.57
C SER A 206 6.03 16.31 2.10
N THR A 207 5.99 16.65 0.81
CA THR A 207 4.93 17.48 0.21
C THR A 207 3.57 16.80 0.31
N SER A 208 3.45 15.51 0.02
CA SER A 208 2.18 14.78 0.12
C SER A 208 1.66 14.73 1.56
N LEU A 209 2.57 14.75 2.55
CA LEU A 209 2.23 14.76 3.97
C LEU A 209 2.02 16.18 4.55
N THR A 210 2.54 17.22 3.88
CA THR A 210 2.55 18.62 4.40
C THR A 210 1.71 19.60 3.57
N ARG A 211 1.54 19.38 2.25
CA ARG A 211 0.64 20.16 1.39
C ARG A 211 -0.77 19.61 1.48
N THR A 212 -1.68 20.49 1.89
CA THR A 212 -3.03 20.53 1.34
C THR A 212 -2.91 20.63 -0.19
N CYS A 213 -3.37 19.62 -0.93
CA CYS A 213 -3.42 19.67 -2.39
C CYS A 213 -4.27 20.86 -2.86
N PRO A 214 -3.71 21.82 -3.62
CA PRO A 214 -4.51 22.82 -4.30
C PRO A 214 -5.06 22.16 -5.58
N GLY A 215 -6.34 21.79 -5.57
CA GLY A 215 -7.05 21.35 -6.79
C GLY A 215 -7.62 19.93 -6.78
N SER A 216 -7.33 19.12 -5.76
CA SER A 216 -8.04 17.85 -5.54
C SER A 216 -8.49 17.80 -4.08
N GLY A 217 -9.80 17.85 -3.85
CA GLY A 217 -10.41 17.92 -2.53
C GLY A 217 -10.23 16.67 -1.65
N CYS A 218 -9.30 15.77 -1.99
CA CYS A 218 -8.94 14.63 -1.15
C CYS A 218 -7.98 15.09 -0.04
N ARG A 219 -8.58 15.54 1.07
CA ARG A 219 -7.89 15.86 2.32
C ARG A 219 -7.96 14.66 3.26
N PRO A 220 -6.88 14.29 3.97
CA PRO A 220 -6.97 13.41 5.13
C PRO A 220 -7.98 14.01 6.12
N CYS A 221 -8.90 13.16 6.55
CA CYS A 221 -10.11 13.55 7.26
C CYS A 221 -9.82 14.19 8.63
N ALA A 222 -10.53 15.29 8.88
CA ALA A 222 -11.02 15.70 10.21
C ALA A 222 -10.08 15.47 11.41
N HIS A 223 -8.90 16.08 11.43
CA HIS A 223 -8.14 16.19 12.67
C HIS A 223 -8.78 17.28 13.54
N ARG A 224 -9.66 16.88 14.47
CA ARG A 224 -10.13 17.74 15.56
C ARG A 224 -9.02 17.87 16.63
N PRO A 225 -9.01 18.96 17.42
CA PRO A 225 -8.00 19.18 18.46
C PRO A 225 -7.91 18.01 19.45
N ALA A 226 -6.72 17.82 20.03
CA ALA A 226 -6.38 16.75 20.98
C ALA A 226 -7.27 16.69 22.24
N ASP A 227 -8.04 17.75 22.48
CA ASP A 227 -8.89 17.93 23.67
C ASP A 227 -10.14 17.02 23.65
N GLU A 228 -10.49 16.41 22.50
CA GLU A 228 -11.65 15.51 22.36
C GLU A 228 -11.28 14.01 22.41
N GLY A 229 -10.03 13.67 22.72
CA GLY A 229 -9.52 12.29 22.79
C GLY A 229 -8.84 11.77 21.51
N PRO A 230 -8.03 10.70 21.60
CA PRO A 230 -7.21 10.25 20.47
C PRO A 230 -8.04 9.68 19.31
N GLN A 231 -7.66 10.05 18.09
CA GLN A 231 -8.25 9.60 16.83
C GLN A 231 -7.13 9.11 15.91
N ALA A 232 -7.37 8.01 15.21
CA ALA A 232 -6.45 7.44 14.23
C ALA A 232 -7.13 7.32 12.87
N TRP A 233 -6.37 7.59 11.81
CA TRP A 233 -6.78 7.39 10.42
C TRP A 233 -5.67 6.65 9.69
N PHE A 234 -6.05 5.60 8.96
CA PHE A 234 -5.18 4.90 8.05
C PHE A 234 -5.98 4.51 6.81
N ALA A 235 -5.70 5.17 5.68
CA ALA A 235 -6.52 5.08 4.47
C ALA A 235 -8.02 5.34 4.75
N ASP A 236 -8.90 4.40 4.41
CA ASP A 236 -10.35 4.42 4.66
C ASP A 236 -10.73 4.01 6.09
N VAL A 237 -9.78 3.45 6.85
CA VAL A 237 -9.98 3.00 8.22
C VAL A 237 -9.81 4.17 9.19
N SER A 238 -10.82 4.39 10.02
CA SER A 238 -10.80 5.40 11.06
C SER A 238 -11.14 4.78 12.41
N ALA A 239 -10.55 5.34 13.47
CA ALA A 239 -10.85 4.96 14.83
C ALA A 239 -10.85 6.19 15.74
N LYS A 240 -11.79 6.23 16.67
CA LYS A 240 -11.87 7.25 17.72
C LYS A 240 -11.96 6.55 19.07
N VAL A 241 -11.20 7.05 20.03
CA VAL A 241 -11.22 6.57 21.42
C VAL A 241 -11.67 7.72 22.32
N GLY A 242 -12.62 7.44 23.21
CA GLY A 242 -13.17 8.42 24.14
C GLY A 242 -14.36 7.88 24.92
N GLY A 243 -15.04 8.77 25.65
CA GLY A 243 -16.32 8.45 26.28
C GLY A 243 -17.42 8.20 25.24
N LEU A 244 -18.48 7.49 25.63
CA LEU A 244 -19.58 7.11 24.72
C LEU A 244 -20.22 8.32 24.03
N GLN A 245 -20.49 9.39 24.78
CA GLN A 245 -21.14 10.59 24.23
C GLN A 245 -20.26 11.34 23.20
N PRO A 246 -18.99 11.66 23.48
CA PRO A 246 -18.09 12.23 22.46
C PRO A 246 -17.90 11.34 21.22
N VAL A 247 -17.84 10.01 21.39
CA VAL A 247 -17.71 9.07 20.26
C VAL A 247 -19.00 9.06 19.43
N ARG A 248 -20.17 9.22 20.06
CA ARG A 248 -21.46 9.31 19.37
C ARG A 248 -21.56 10.58 18.54
N GLU A 249 -21.25 11.73 19.14
CA GLU A 249 -21.21 13.01 18.42
C GLU A 249 -20.23 12.97 17.25
N TRP A 250 -19.08 12.31 17.43
CA TRP A 250 -18.13 12.09 16.36
C TRP A 250 -18.69 11.22 15.24
N TRP A 251 -19.40 10.13 15.57
CA TRP A 251 -20.05 9.25 14.60
C TRP A 251 -21.15 9.96 13.79
N ASP A 252 -22.03 10.71 14.46
CA ASP A 252 -23.10 11.45 13.81
C ASP A 252 -22.54 12.52 12.87
N GLU A 253 -21.49 13.21 13.28
CA GLU A 253 -20.81 14.18 12.44
C GLU A 253 -20.09 13.52 11.25
N LEU A 254 -19.55 12.32 11.44
CA LEU A 254 -18.95 11.53 10.38
C LEU A 254 -20.01 11.09 9.35
N GLN A 255 -21.20 10.68 9.80
CA GLN A 255 -22.33 10.36 8.92
C GLN A 255 -22.85 11.59 8.18
N ARG A 256 -22.84 12.76 8.82
CA ARG A 256 -23.32 14.00 8.20
C ARG A 256 -22.32 14.59 7.21
N ARG A 257 -21.02 14.63 7.55
CA ARG A 257 -19.97 15.26 6.71
C ARG A 257 -19.26 14.29 5.78
N GLY A 258 -19.24 13.00 6.11
CA GLY A 258 -18.58 11.97 5.31
C GLY A 258 -19.09 11.95 3.87
N PRO A 259 -20.41 11.80 3.63
CA PRO A 259 -20.97 11.68 2.29
C PRO A 259 -20.69 12.90 1.43
N LEU A 260 -20.70 14.10 2.03
CA LEU A 260 -20.33 15.34 1.35
C LEU A 260 -18.89 15.31 0.82
N ARG A 261 -18.04 14.41 1.32
CA ARG A 261 -16.63 14.25 0.94
C ARG A 261 -16.35 12.93 0.20
N GLY A 262 -17.38 12.22 -0.24
CA GLY A 262 -17.26 10.91 -0.89
C GLY A 262 -16.86 9.77 0.06
N TYR A 263 -16.83 10.01 1.38
CA TYR A 263 -16.59 8.97 2.39
C TYR A 263 -17.93 8.52 2.96
N HIS A 264 -18.32 7.26 2.77
CA HIS A 264 -19.62 6.75 3.23
C HIS A 264 -19.43 5.78 4.40
N PRO A 265 -19.60 6.24 5.67
CA PRO A 265 -19.43 5.39 6.83
C PRO A 265 -20.49 4.28 6.84
N ASN A 266 -20.05 3.03 6.87
CA ASN A 266 -20.95 1.88 6.87
C ASN A 266 -21.16 1.39 8.30
N ALA A 267 -22.30 1.76 8.89
CA ALA A 267 -22.66 1.39 10.27
C ALA A 267 -22.53 -0.12 10.53
N LYS A 268 -23.00 -0.96 9.61
CA LYS A 268 -22.98 -2.43 9.75
C LYS A 268 -21.56 -3.02 9.78
N LYS A 269 -20.58 -2.33 9.20
CA LYS A 269 -19.16 -2.72 9.25
C LYS A 269 -18.43 -2.07 10.42
N THR A 270 -18.96 -0.98 10.96
CA THR A 270 -18.40 -0.27 12.10
C THR A 270 -18.63 -1.07 13.38
N LYS A 271 -17.57 -1.19 14.18
CA LYS A 271 -17.62 -1.87 15.48
C LYS A 271 -17.33 -0.89 16.60
N LEU A 272 -18.25 -0.78 17.56
CA LEU A 272 -18.02 -0.06 18.80
C LEU A 272 -17.46 -1.02 19.84
N VAL A 273 -16.17 -0.94 20.10
CA VAL A 273 -15.50 -1.77 21.12
C VAL A 273 -15.68 -1.13 22.50
N VAL A 274 -16.38 -1.82 23.39
CA VAL A 274 -16.70 -1.30 24.74
C VAL A 274 -16.05 -2.13 25.84
N ARG A 275 -15.65 -1.46 26.93
CA ARG A 275 -15.16 -2.10 28.14
C ARG A 275 -16.26 -2.91 28.82
N ALA A 276 -15.87 -3.96 29.55
CA ALA A 276 -16.79 -4.73 30.38
C ALA A 276 -17.58 -3.81 31.34
N GLY A 277 -18.89 -4.04 31.46
CA GLY A 277 -19.81 -3.22 32.26
C GLY A 277 -20.37 -1.98 31.55
N CYS A 278 -19.87 -1.61 30.36
CA CYS A 278 -20.38 -0.46 29.61
C CYS A 278 -21.32 -0.83 28.45
N LYS A 279 -21.65 -2.12 28.26
CA LYS A 279 -22.47 -2.61 27.15
C LYS A 279 -23.90 -2.04 27.17
N GLU A 280 -24.52 -1.95 28.34
CA GLU A 280 -25.88 -1.42 28.48
C GLU A 280 -25.94 0.06 28.14
N ARG A 281 -25.06 0.86 28.75
CA ARG A 281 -24.92 2.29 28.41
C ARG A 281 -24.57 2.52 26.94
N ALA A 282 -23.78 1.64 26.33
CA ALA A 282 -23.48 1.72 24.91
C ALA A 282 -24.71 1.42 24.05
N ARG A 283 -25.58 0.47 24.46
CA ARG A 283 -26.86 0.22 23.79
C ARG A 283 -27.85 1.37 23.96
N GLU A 284 -27.84 2.06 25.09
CA GLU A 284 -28.64 3.27 25.27
C GLU A 284 -28.20 4.40 24.32
N VAL A 285 -26.89 4.57 24.13
CA VAL A 285 -26.32 5.68 23.35
C VAL A 285 -26.20 5.37 21.85
N PHE A 286 -26.02 4.11 21.46
CA PHE A 286 -25.82 3.69 20.05
C PHE A 286 -26.88 2.71 19.54
N GLY A 287 -27.88 2.35 20.34
CA GLY A 287 -28.88 1.34 19.98
C GLY A 287 -29.81 1.76 18.84
N ASP A 288 -29.91 3.06 18.57
CA ASP A 288 -30.57 3.65 17.41
C ASP A 288 -29.70 3.62 16.14
N THR A 289 -28.45 3.16 16.23
CA THR A 289 -27.53 3.01 15.10
C THR A 289 -27.30 1.54 14.74
N ASP A 290 -27.05 1.28 13.46
CA ASP A 290 -26.69 -0.06 12.93
C ASP A 290 -25.25 -0.51 13.33
N VAL A 291 -24.61 0.15 14.29
CA VAL A 291 -23.22 -0.11 14.70
C VAL A 291 -23.14 -1.34 15.61
N GLU A 292 -22.24 -2.26 15.30
CA GLU A 292 -22.07 -3.49 16.08
C GLU A 292 -21.34 -3.21 17.40
N ILE A 293 -22.03 -3.38 18.54
CA ILE A 293 -21.43 -3.21 19.88
C ILE A 293 -20.76 -4.51 20.31
N VAL A 294 -19.43 -4.49 20.44
CA VAL A 294 -18.62 -5.67 20.74
C VAL A 294 -17.70 -5.44 21.94
N SER A 295 -17.31 -6.52 22.63
CA SER A 295 -16.32 -6.46 23.73
C SER A 295 -14.87 -6.58 23.24
N GLY A 296 -14.67 -6.83 21.96
CA GLY A 296 -13.36 -6.85 21.33
C GLY A 296 -13.46 -7.04 19.83
N ALA A 297 -12.50 -6.48 19.10
CA ALA A 297 -12.40 -6.59 17.66
C ALA A 297 -10.95 -6.55 17.20
N ARG A 298 -10.70 -7.12 16.02
CA ARG A 298 -9.43 -6.95 15.32
C ARG A 298 -9.31 -5.52 14.82
N TYR A 299 -8.13 -4.93 14.97
CA TYR A 299 -7.84 -3.57 14.49
C TYR A 299 -6.39 -3.48 14.04
N MET A 300 -6.15 -3.09 12.77
CA MET A 300 -4.83 -2.91 12.16
C MET A 300 -3.84 -4.05 12.45
N GLY A 301 -4.30 -5.30 12.31
CA GLY A 301 -3.50 -6.52 12.56
C GLY A 301 -3.43 -6.97 14.03
N GLY A 302 -3.80 -6.11 14.97
CA GLY A 302 -3.90 -6.42 16.40
C GLY A 302 -5.32 -6.74 16.86
N PHE A 303 -5.50 -6.77 18.18
CA PHE A 303 -6.79 -6.96 18.84
C PHE A 303 -7.02 -5.92 19.94
N VAL A 304 -8.13 -5.21 19.86
CA VAL A 304 -8.59 -4.25 20.86
C VAL A 304 -9.76 -4.87 21.60
N GLY A 305 -9.72 -4.90 22.93
CA GLY A 305 -10.78 -5.50 23.74
C GLY A 305 -10.26 -6.13 25.03
N THR A 306 -10.98 -7.14 25.51
CA THR A 306 -10.64 -7.87 26.74
C THR A 306 -9.31 -8.62 26.63
N ALA A 307 -8.65 -8.84 27.78
CA ALA A 307 -7.42 -9.64 27.85
C ALA A 307 -7.64 -11.07 27.33
N GLU A 308 -8.79 -11.67 27.64
CA GLU A 308 -9.19 -12.98 27.11
C GLU A 308 -9.31 -12.98 25.59
N GLY A 309 -9.91 -11.94 25.00
CA GLY A 309 -10.01 -11.80 23.54
C GLY A 309 -8.64 -11.64 22.87
N LYS A 310 -7.74 -10.87 23.49
CA LYS A 310 -6.35 -10.74 23.03
C LYS A 310 -5.62 -12.08 23.04
N ARG A 311 -5.77 -12.87 24.12
CA ARG A 311 -5.18 -14.21 24.25
C ARG A 311 -5.76 -15.20 23.25
N ALA A 312 -7.08 -15.21 23.07
CA ALA A 312 -7.75 -16.07 22.09
C ALA A 312 -7.27 -15.75 20.67
N TYR A 313 -7.15 -14.46 20.32
CA TYR A 313 -6.60 -14.05 19.03
C TYR A 313 -5.12 -14.42 18.88
N ALA A 314 -4.32 -14.26 19.92
CA ALA A 314 -2.93 -14.71 19.92
C ALA A 314 -2.81 -16.22 19.72
N ALA A 315 -3.61 -17.02 20.42
CA ALA A 315 -3.64 -18.47 20.25
C ALA A 315 -4.06 -18.87 18.83
N GLU A 316 -5.09 -18.23 18.26
CA GLU A 316 -5.51 -18.45 16.87
C GLU A 316 -4.36 -18.15 15.89
N ARG A 317 -3.66 -17.04 16.08
CA ARG A 317 -2.51 -16.66 15.24
C ARG A 317 -1.33 -17.61 15.39
N VAL A 318 -1.03 -18.08 16.61
CA VAL A 318 0.00 -19.11 16.86
C VAL A 318 -0.35 -20.41 16.14
N GLN A 319 -1.61 -20.85 16.20
CA GLN A 319 -2.05 -22.08 15.52
C GLN A 319 -1.96 -21.94 14.00
N GLU A 320 -2.40 -20.82 13.45
CA GLU A 320 -2.29 -20.54 12.01
C GLU A 320 -0.82 -20.48 11.57
N TRP A 321 0.02 -19.83 12.37
CA TRP A 321 1.46 -19.79 12.16
C TRP A 321 2.08 -21.19 12.13
N GLN A 322 1.78 -22.02 13.13
CA GLN A 322 2.24 -23.41 13.20
C GLN A 322 1.81 -24.20 11.96
N ARG A 323 0.56 -24.01 11.50
CA ARG A 323 0.04 -24.63 10.28
C ARG A 323 0.84 -24.20 9.04
N CYS A 324 1.14 -22.91 8.91
CA CYS A 324 1.95 -22.38 7.82
C CYS A 324 3.39 -22.90 7.85
N VAL A 325 4.02 -22.95 9.03
CA VAL A 325 5.38 -23.50 9.20
C VAL A 325 5.42 -24.97 8.80
N ASN A 326 4.46 -25.79 9.24
CA ASN A 326 4.41 -27.21 8.86
C ASN A 326 4.27 -27.39 7.35
N ARG A 327 3.39 -26.61 6.70
CA ARG A 327 3.27 -26.64 5.22
C ARG A 327 4.54 -26.20 4.52
N MET A 328 5.27 -25.22 5.07
CA MET A 328 6.56 -24.80 4.52
C MET A 328 7.62 -25.89 4.70
N ALA A 329 7.63 -26.61 5.82
CA ALA A 329 8.52 -27.75 6.04
C ALA A 329 8.27 -28.87 5.01
N ASP A 330 6.99 -29.21 4.76
CA ASP A 330 6.63 -30.17 3.72
C ASP A 330 7.09 -29.72 2.33
N ALA A 331 6.89 -28.43 2.01
CA ALA A 331 7.32 -27.86 0.74
C ALA A 331 8.86 -27.80 0.61
N ALA A 332 9.58 -27.60 1.72
CA ALA A 332 11.03 -27.52 1.73
C ALA A 332 11.70 -28.84 1.30
N ALA A 333 11.05 -29.99 1.52
CA ALA A 333 11.55 -31.29 1.05
C ALA A 333 11.70 -31.35 -0.47
N LYS A 334 10.85 -30.62 -1.22
CA LYS A 334 10.86 -30.58 -2.69
C LYS A 334 11.48 -29.30 -3.25
N TYR A 335 11.32 -28.18 -2.55
CA TYR A 335 11.74 -26.84 -2.99
C TYR A 335 12.37 -26.03 -1.85
N PRO A 336 13.57 -26.41 -1.37
CA PRO A 336 14.16 -25.85 -0.14
C PRO A 336 14.43 -24.34 -0.24
N GLN A 337 14.91 -23.86 -1.39
CA GLN A 337 15.21 -22.44 -1.60
C GLN A 337 13.94 -21.57 -1.62
N ALA A 338 12.85 -22.06 -2.24
CA ALA A 338 11.57 -21.36 -2.29
C ALA A 338 10.91 -21.30 -0.90
N ALA A 339 10.94 -22.42 -0.16
CA ALA A 339 10.43 -22.48 1.21
C ALA A 339 11.19 -21.54 2.15
N HIS A 340 12.53 -21.46 2.02
CA HIS A 340 13.35 -20.53 2.79
C HIS A 340 13.01 -19.06 2.48
N THR A 341 12.84 -18.70 1.22
CA THR A 341 12.42 -17.34 0.83
C THR A 341 11.03 -17.01 1.35
N ALA A 342 10.05 -17.91 1.22
CA ALA A 342 8.70 -17.70 1.73
C ALA A 342 8.66 -17.54 3.26
N LEU A 343 9.44 -18.36 3.98
CA LEU A 343 9.59 -18.25 5.43
C LEU A 343 10.16 -16.88 5.83
N THR A 344 11.22 -16.42 5.17
CA THR A 344 11.95 -15.22 5.57
C THR A 344 11.33 -13.90 5.11
N THR A 345 10.58 -13.92 4.00
CA THR A 345 10.00 -12.71 3.39
C THR A 345 8.51 -12.53 3.67
N SER A 346 7.76 -13.61 3.91
CA SER A 346 6.33 -13.56 4.23
C SER A 346 6.12 -13.89 5.69
N LEU A 347 6.32 -15.16 6.04
CA LEU A 347 5.92 -15.67 7.35
C LEU A 347 6.64 -14.84 8.42
N GLN A 348 7.98 -14.86 8.51
CA GLN A 348 8.75 -14.09 9.51
C GLN A 348 8.34 -12.62 9.60
N ALA A 349 8.07 -11.95 8.47
CA ALA A 349 7.64 -10.55 8.47
C ALA A 349 6.23 -10.36 9.05
N GLU A 350 5.29 -11.26 8.76
CA GLU A 350 3.95 -11.28 9.35
C GLU A 350 4.00 -11.47 10.87
N TRP A 351 4.87 -12.36 11.36
CA TRP A 351 5.04 -12.58 12.80
C TRP A 351 5.72 -11.43 13.50
N ASP A 352 6.79 -10.88 12.91
CA ASP A 352 7.45 -9.70 13.44
C ASP A 352 6.46 -8.52 13.55
N PHE A 353 5.58 -8.35 12.56
CA PHE A 353 4.53 -7.36 12.62
C PHE A 353 3.52 -7.68 13.73
N PHE A 354 3.05 -8.92 13.80
CA PHE A 354 2.10 -9.37 14.81
C PHE A 354 2.62 -9.15 16.25
N MET A 355 3.89 -9.50 16.50
CA MET A 355 4.57 -9.31 17.79
C MET A 355 4.76 -7.84 18.15
N ARG A 356 4.86 -6.93 17.17
CA ARG A 356 4.93 -5.48 17.44
C ARG A 356 3.58 -4.89 17.82
N VAL A 357 2.49 -5.41 17.26
CA VAL A 357 1.15 -4.86 17.45
C VAL A 357 0.46 -5.48 18.68
N MET A 358 0.80 -6.72 19.03
CA MET A 358 0.28 -7.38 20.23
C MET A 358 1.21 -7.19 21.43
N PRO A 359 0.71 -6.67 22.57
CA PRO A 359 1.52 -6.50 23.76
C PRO A 359 1.90 -7.85 24.40
N GLU A 360 3.05 -7.91 25.09
CA GLU A 360 3.63 -9.15 25.64
C GLU A 360 2.71 -9.89 26.63
N ASP A 361 1.83 -9.16 27.33
CA ASP A 361 0.84 -9.70 28.26
C ASP A 361 -0.24 -10.56 27.58
N ALA A 362 -0.40 -10.43 26.25
CA ALA A 362 -1.24 -11.31 25.45
C ALA A 362 -0.66 -12.71 25.30
N PHE A 363 0.65 -12.88 25.54
CA PHE A 363 1.37 -14.15 25.40
C PHE A 363 1.81 -14.75 26.74
N PHE A 364 2.12 -13.93 27.75
CA PHE A 364 2.72 -14.42 29.00
C PHE A 364 2.13 -13.80 30.29
N ARG A 365 1.22 -14.55 30.95
CA ARG A 365 0.90 -14.69 32.41
C ARG A 365 -0.50 -15.33 32.54
N ALA A 366 -0.75 -16.43 33.27
CA ALA A 366 -0.07 -16.99 34.44
C ALA A 366 -0.03 -18.55 34.39
N ASN A 367 1.13 -19.11 34.75
CA ASN A 367 1.18 -20.08 35.84
C ASN A 367 1.12 -19.30 37.15
#